data_AF-A0A3B1JIR3-F1
#
_entry.id   AF-A0A3B1JIR3-F1
#
_cell.length_a   1.000
_cell.length_b   1.000
_cell.length_c   1.000
_cell.angle_alpha   90.00
_cell.angle_beta   90.00
_cell.angle_gamma   90.00
#
_symmetry.space_group_name_H-M   'P 1'
#
loop_
_entity.id
_entity.type
_entity.pdbx_description
1 polymer ?
#
loop_
_entity_poly.entity_id
_entity_poly.type
_entity_poly.pdbx_seq_one_letter_code
_entity_poly.pdbx_strand_id
1 'polypeptide(L)'
;MPKRSCPFSESFSSQYKIHVGQKELSQHGVFGNQYRQEVYEKTKNLLFNGTKAVMERIWKVDAEGKCSDSDMSNPGDAPHPTNNQMLLRGQTLIGLDGKLKKTNSVPDAATAPAVCGVCQRASGVRRPCSQCERPACPTCTQQCSSCSSHCCSICTVTDYTDRYDRVLCCSCSS
;
A
#
# COMPACT_ATOMS: atom_id res chain seq x y z
N MET A 1 23.82 -12.78 64.27
CA MET A 1 24.78 -12.81 63.15
C MET A 1 24.31 -11.82 62.08
N PRO A 2 25.10 -10.79 61.72
CA PRO A 2 24.72 -9.86 60.65
C PRO A 2 24.68 -10.61 59.32
N LYS A 3 23.59 -10.44 58.54
CA LYS A 3 23.53 -10.98 57.18
C LYS A 3 24.58 -10.25 56.32
N ARG A 4 25.32 -11.01 55.51
CA ARG A 4 26.34 -10.46 54.59
C ARG A 4 25.67 -9.49 53.63
N SER A 5 26.30 -8.34 53.39
CA SER A 5 25.83 -7.35 52.42
C SER A 5 25.75 -7.97 51.02
N CYS A 6 24.66 -7.69 50.30
CA CYS A 6 24.45 -8.16 48.94
C CYS A 6 25.57 -7.62 48.02
N PRO A 7 26.34 -8.46 47.32
CA PRO A 7 27.49 -8.04 46.52
C PRO A 7 27.11 -7.31 45.22
N PHE A 8 25.81 -7.10 44.96
CA PHE A 8 25.30 -6.52 43.72
C PHE A 8 24.68 -5.14 43.92
N SER A 9 25.19 -4.34 44.86
CA SER A 9 24.55 -3.08 45.26
C SER A 9 24.50 -1.98 44.19
N GLU A 10 25.25 -2.08 43.08
CA GLU A 10 25.36 -0.95 42.14
C GLU A 10 25.71 -1.28 40.68
N SER A 11 25.62 -2.55 40.24
CA SER A 11 26.01 -2.89 38.85
C SER A 11 25.17 -3.99 38.23
N PHE A 12 23.85 -3.89 38.31
CA PHE A 12 23.01 -4.56 37.33
C PHE A 12 23.05 -3.74 36.04
N SER A 13 23.86 -4.15 35.07
CA SER A 13 23.64 -3.72 33.70
C SER A 13 22.27 -4.25 33.28
N SER A 14 21.28 -3.37 33.17
CA SER A 14 19.96 -3.73 32.64
C SER A 14 20.15 -4.46 31.32
N GLN A 15 19.94 -5.77 31.30
CA GLN A 15 20.09 -6.54 30.07
C GLN A 15 18.88 -6.20 29.20
N TYR A 16 19.05 -5.21 28.32
CA TYR A 16 18.00 -4.78 27.42
C TYR A 16 17.78 -5.85 26.35
N LYS A 17 16.58 -6.42 26.33
CA LYS A 17 16.15 -7.27 25.21
C LYS A 17 15.78 -6.37 24.04
N ILE A 18 16.68 -6.26 23.07
CA ILE A 18 16.44 -5.52 21.83
C ILE A 18 15.99 -6.51 20.76
N HIS A 19 14.94 -6.17 20.02
CA HIS A 19 14.54 -6.94 18.85
C HIS A 19 15.51 -6.65 17.71
N VAL A 20 16.20 -7.68 17.22
CA VAL A 20 17.09 -7.59 16.05
C VAL A 20 16.35 -8.20 14.87
N GLY A 21 16.03 -7.38 13.87
CA GLY A 21 15.38 -7.82 12.65
C GLY A 21 16.36 -8.18 11.54
N GLN A 22 15.78 -8.64 10.42
CA GLN A 22 16.55 -9.05 9.25
C GLN A 22 17.39 -7.91 8.66
N LYS A 23 16.90 -6.66 8.77
CA LYS A 23 17.61 -5.48 8.28
C LYS A 23 18.87 -5.23 9.09
N GLU A 24 18.78 -5.31 10.41
CA GLU A 24 19.90 -5.14 11.34
C GLU A 24 20.93 -6.25 11.13
N LEU A 25 20.47 -7.50 10.95
CA LEU A 25 21.33 -8.65 10.60
C LEU A 25 22.06 -8.44 9.26
N SER A 26 21.37 -7.88 8.26
CA SER A 26 21.94 -7.64 6.93
C SER A 26 22.94 -6.46 6.93
N GLN A 27 22.77 -5.49 7.82
CA GLN A 27 23.60 -4.27 7.86
C GLN A 27 24.79 -4.38 8.82
N HIS A 28 24.57 -4.98 9.99
CA HIS A 28 25.54 -5.02 11.08
C HIS A 28 25.94 -6.43 11.50
N GLY A 29 25.28 -7.47 10.99
CA GLY A 29 25.64 -8.85 11.27
C GLY A 29 26.95 -9.27 10.60
N VAL A 30 27.63 -10.24 11.20
CA VAL A 30 28.91 -10.78 10.70
C VAL A 30 28.77 -11.32 9.26
N PHE A 31 27.62 -11.92 8.94
CA PHE A 31 27.28 -12.40 7.60
C PHE A 31 26.48 -11.39 6.76
N GLY A 32 26.47 -10.11 7.14
CA GLY A 32 25.64 -9.08 6.52
C GLY A 32 25.85 -8.95 5.00
N ASN A 33 27.10 -9.11 4.54
CA ASN A 33 27.41 -9.08 3.11
C ASN A 33 26.69 -10.20 2.32
N GLN A 34 26.74 -11.44 2.82
CA GLN A 34 26.07 -12.57 2.19
C GLN A 34 24.55 -12.35 2.12
N TYR A 35 23.92 -11.94 3.22
CA TYR A 35 22.48 -11.67 3.24
C TYR A 35 22.08 -10.55 2.27
N ARG A 36 22.88 -9.50 2.17
CA ARG A 36 22.64 -8.42 1.20
C ARG A 36 22.75 -8.91 -0.24
N GLN A 37 23.71 -9.78 -0.53
CA GLN A 37 23.89 -10.36 -1.85
C GLN A 37 22.72 -11.29 -2.22
N GLU A 38 22.23 -12.10 -1.29
CA GLU A 38 21.03 -12.92 -1.50
C GLU A 38 19.78 -12.07 -1.79
N VAL A 39 19.58 -11.00 -1.02
CA VAL A 39 18.48 -10.06 -1.22
C VAL A 39 18.58 -9.40 -2.60
N TYR A 40 19.79 -9.01 -3.00
CA TYR A 40 20.05 -8.43 -4.31
C TYR A 40 19.71 -9.42 -5.44
N GLU A 41 20.26 -10.63 -5.41
CA GLU A 41 20.01 -11.65 -6.44
C GLU A 41 18.54 -12.04 -6.52
N LYS A 42 17.86 -12.19 -5.37
CA LYS A 42 16.42 -12.45 -5.33
C LYS A 42 15.63 -11.33 -5.99
N THR A 43 15.97 -10.08 -5.68
CA THR A 43 15.28 -8.92 -6.25
C THR A 43 15.53 -8.81 -7.75
N LYS A 44 16.77 -8.99 -8.19
CA LYS A 44 17.17 -9.02 -9.60
C LYS A 44 16.39 -10.09 -10.38
N ASN A 45 16.34 -11.31 -9.85
CA ASN A 45 15.59 -12.41 -10.49
C ASN A 45 14.09 -12.12 -10.53
N LEU A 46 13.52 -11.58 -9.45
CA LEU A 46 12.10 -11.20 -9.42
C LEU A 46 11.77 -10.16 -10.49
N LEU A 47 12.57 -9.10 -10.60
CA LEU A 47 12.38 -8.05 -11.59
C LEU A 47 12.55 -8.59 -13.02
N PHE A 48 13.63 -9.34 -13.26
CA PHE A 48 13.89 -9.92 -14.58
C PHE A 48 12.79 -10.89 -15.02
N ASN A 49 12.36 -11.79 -14.14
CA ASN A 49 11.27 -12.73 -14.43
C ASN A 49 9.95 -12.00 -14.67
N GLY A 50 9.67 -10.94 -13.89
CA GLY A 50 8.51 -10.08 -14.09
C GLY A 50 8.50 -9.43 -15.47
N THR A 51 9.62 -8.84 -15.88
CA THR A 51 9.77 -8.25 -17.23
C THR A 51 9.65 -9.32 -18.31
N LYS A 52 10.30 -10.48 -18.15
CA LYS A 52 10.23 -11.59 -19.11
C LYS A 52 8.78 -12.05 -19.32
N ALA A 53 8.03 -12.24 -18.23
CA ALA A 53 6.62 -12.66 -18.30
C ALA A 53 5.70 -11.61 -18.96
N VAL A 54 6.03 -10.33 -18.85
CA VAL A 54 5.31 -9.26 -19.58
C VAL A 54 5.65 -9.29 -21.06
N MET A 55 6.94 -9.36 -21.42
CA MET A 55 7.38 -9.40 -22.81
C MET A 55 6.89 -10.64 -23.56
N GLU A 56 6.88 -11.80 -22.90
CA GLU A 56 6.32 -13.04 -23.46
C GLU A 56 4.84 -12.88 -23.81
N ARG A 57 4.05 -12.20 -22.97
CA ARG A 57 2.65 -11.89 -23.28
C ARG A 57 2.51 -10.95 -24.48
N ILE A 58 3.34 -9.90 -24.55
CA ILE A 58 3.33 -8.95 -25.67
C ILE A 58 3.66 -9.68 -26.99
N TRP A 59 4.74 -10.46 -27.02
CA TRP A 59 5.13 -11.21 -28.22
C TRP A 59 4.11 -12.30 -28.63
N LYS A 60 3.38 -12.90 -27.68
CA LYS A 60 2.29 -13.83 -28.00
C LYS A 60 1.12 -13.14 -28.71
N VAL A 61 0.80 -11.91 -28.31
CA VAL A 61 -0.27 -11.10 -28.93
C VAL A 61 0.10 -10.71 -30.36
N ASP A 62 1.37 -10.43 -30.62
CA ASP A 62 1.85 -10.07 -31.97
C ASP A 62 1.95 -11.28 -32.92
N ALA A 63 2.10 -12.50 -32.39
CA ALA A 63 2.21 -13.74 -33.18
C ALA A 63 0.85 -14.33 -33.61
N GLU A 64 -0.24 -14.00 -32.90
CA GLU A 64 -1.61 -14.44 -33.22
C GLU A 64 -2.38 -13.41 -34.08
N GLY A 65 -1.66 -12.49 -34.74
CA GLY A 65 -2.17 -11.62 -35.81
C GLY A 65 -2.44 -12.34 -37.14
N LYS A 66 -3.08 -13.52 -37.12
CA LYS A 66 -3.49 -14.23 -38.34
C LYS A 66 -4.83 -14.97 -38.16
N CYS A 67 -5.89 -14.21 -38.40
CA CYS A 67 -7.16 -14.58 -39.02
C CYS A 67 -7.82 -15.93 -38.64
N SER A 68 -8.91 -15.86 -37.89
CA SER A 68 -10.11 -16.63 -38.21
C SER A 68 -11.36 -15.77 -38.01
N ASP A 69 -12.08 -15.64 -39.11
CA ASP A 69 -13.28 -14.88 -39.39
C ASP A 69 -14.54 -15.64 -38.93
N SER A 70 -15.44 -14.97 -38.20
CA SER A 70 -16.91 -15.08 -38.26
C SER A 70 -17.57 -14.39 -37.05
N ASP A 71 -17.91 -13.09 -37.18
CA ASP A 71 -19.27 -12.64 -37.52
C ASP A 71 -19.47 -11.15 -37.19
N MET A 72 -20.02 -10.45 -38.18
CA MET A 72 -20.09 -9.00 -38.32
C MET A 72 -21.27 -8.35 -37.58
N SER A 73 -21.03 -7.20 -36.95
CA SER A 73 -21.92 -6.03 -36.94
C SER A 73 -21.12 -4.74 -36.63
N ASN A 74 -21.08 -3.84 -37.63
CA ASN A 74 -20.30 -2.59 -37.81
C ASN A 74 -20.80 -1.38 -36.95
N PRO A 75 -20.25 -0.13 -37.08
CA PRO A 75 -18.85 0.34 -37.06
C PRO A 75 -18.62 1.60 -36.16
N GLY A 76 -17.37 1.89 -35.78
CA GLY A 76 -16.91 3.26 -35.46
C GLY A 76 -16.65 3.61 -33.99
N ASP A 77 -15.47 3.24 -33.48
CA ASP A 77 -14.43 4.19 -33.06
C ASP A 77 -13.25 3.40 -32.47
N ALA A 78 -12.04 3.78 -32.88
CA ALA A 78 -10.81 3.00 -32.76
C ALA A 78 -10.51 2.48 -31.33
N PRO A 79 -10.18 1.19 -31.13
CA PRO A 79 -9.68 0.71 -29.86
C PRO A 79 -8.20 1.10 -29.75
N HIS A 80 -7.97 2.23 -29.09
CA HIS A 80 -6.66 2.60 -28.57
C HIS A 80 -6.14 1.45 -27.69
N PRO A 81 -4.85 1.04 -27.80
CA PRO A 81 -4.32 -0.10 -27.06
C PRO A 81 -4.39 0.22 -25.57
N THR A 82 -5.41 -0.34 -24.92
CA THR A 82 -5.62 -0.17 -23.50
C THR A 82 -4.61 -1.09 -22.84
N ASN A 83 -3.47 -0.50 -22.46
CA ASN A 83 -2.48 -1.11 -21.61
C ASN A 83 -3.18 -1.41 -20.28
N ASN A 84 -3.80 -2.59 -20.20
CA ASN A 84 -4.51 -3.12 -19.04
C ASN A 84 -3.51 -3.51 -17.96
N GLN A 85 -2.74 -2.53 -17.48
CA GLN A 85 -2.23 -2.58 -16.13
C GLN A 85 -3.44 -2.28 -15.25
N MET A 86 -4.10 -3.33 -14.79
CA MET A 86 -5.09 -3.24 -13.72
C MET A 86 -4.38 -2.73 -12.46
N LEU A 87 -4.19 -1.42 -12.39
CA LEU A 87 -3.56 -0.78 -11.25
C LEU A 87 -4.48 -0.98 -10.04
N LEU A 88 -3.89 -1.42 -8.95
CA LEU A 88 -4.62 -1.66 -7.71
C LEU A 88 -5.22 -0.34 -7.22
N ARG A 89 -6.42 -0.42 -6.65
CA ARG A 89 -7.16 0.73 -6.12
C ARG A 89 -6.27 1.58 -5.18
N GLY A 90 -6.04 2.84 -5.54
CA GLY A 90 -5.17 3.76 -4.82
C GLY A 90 -3.76 3.94 -5.39
N GLN A 91 -3.41 3.26 -6.48
CA GLN A 91 -2.17 3.54 -7.22
C GLN A 91 -2.28 4.85 -8.03
N THR A 92 -1.29 5.73 -7.86
CA THR A 92 -1.14 6.96 -8.63
C THR A 92 -0.34 6.71 -9.91
N LEU A 93 -0.74 7.34 -11.01
CA LEU A 93 -0.01 7.30 -12.28
C LEU A 93 0.85 8.56 -12.42
N ILE A 94 2.08 8.41 -12.93
CA ILE A 94 2.92 9.55 -13.30
C ILE A 94 2.44 10.05 -14.67
N GLY A 95 1.87 11.25 -14.71
CA GLY A 95 1.45 11.89 -15.96
C GLY A 95 2.63 12.28 -16.84
N LEU A 96 2.36 12.54 -18.12
CA LEU A 96 3.36 13.04 -19.08
C LEU A 96 3.99 14.38 -18.65
N ASP A 97 3.32 15.10 -17.76
CA ASP A 97 3.76 16.32 -17.08
C ASP A 97 4.65 16.05 -15.84
N GLY A 98 4.99 14.79 -15.57
CA GLY A 98 5.78 14.38 -14.39
C GLY A 98 5.01 14.42 -13.07
N LYS A 99 3.73 14.81 -13.06
CA LYS A 99 2.91 14.91 -11.85
C LYS A 99 2.19 13.61 -11.54
N LEU A 100 2.05 13.30 -10.26
CA LEU A 100 1.25 12.17 -9.80
C LEU A 100 -0.24 12.49 -9.93
N LYS A 101 -0.95 11.69 -10.74
CA LYS A 101 -2.41 11.77 -10.93
C LYS A 101 -3.07 10.58 -10.26
N LYS A 102 -4.15 10.84 -9.52
CA LYS A 102 -5.02 9.77 -9.00
C LYS A 102 -5.73 9.12 -10.18
N THR A 103 -5.67 7.80 -10.25
CA THR A 103 -6.40 7.05 -11.29
C THR A 103 -7.84 6.89 -10.83
N ASN A 104 -8.80 7.30 -11.67
CA ASN A 104 -10.20 6.98 -11.43
C ASN A 104 -10.35 5.47 -11.66
N SER A 105 -10.84 4.74 -10.66
CA SER A 105 -11.18 3.33 -10.84
C SER A 105 -12.21 3.22 -11.96
N VAL A 106 -11.93 2.42 -13.00
CA VAL A 106 -12.93 2.02 -13.99
C VAL A 106 -14.10 1.40 -13.23
N PRO A 107 -15.36 1.72 -13.55
CA PRO A 107 -16.53 1.05 -13.00
C PRO A 107 -16.62 -0.35 -13.61
N ASP A 108 -15.72 -1.25 -13.21
CA ASP A 108 -15.85 -2.66 -13.56
C ASP A 108 -16.76 -3.31 -12.53
N ALA A 109 -17.74 -4.06 -13.02
CA ALA A 109 -18.79 -4.73 -12.27
C ALA A 109 -18.25 -5.98 -11.53
N ALA A 110 -17.16 -5.81 -10.78
CA ALA A 110 -16.63 -6.80 -9.86
C ALA A 110 -16.95 -6.36 -8.43
N THR A 111 -17.81 -7.14 -7.78
CA THR A 111 -18.31 -6.97 -6.42
C THR A 111 -17.27 -6.34 -5.50
N ALA A 112 -17.43 -5.04 -5.23
CA ALA A 112 -16.54 -4.25 -4.38
C ALA A 112 -16.30 -4.98 -3.04
N PRO A 113 -15.11 -4.81 -2.42
CA PRO A 113 -14.81 -5.49 -1.16
C PRO A 113 -15.92 -5.19 -0.17
N ALA A 114 -16.69 -6.22 0.16
CA ALA A 114 -17.82 -6.15 1.07
C ALA A 114 -17.35 -5.96 2.52
N VAL A 115 -16.11 -5.53 2.77
CA VAL A 115 -15.52 -5.25 4.08
C VAL A 115 -15.02 -3.81 4.23
N CYS A 116 -14.96 -3.33 5.47
CA CYS A 116 -14.34 -2.04 5.77
C CYS A 116 -12.82 -2.09 5.57
N GLY A 117 -12.25 -1.15 4.82
CA GLY A 117 -10.79 -1.04 4.59
C GLY A 117 -9.96 -0.64 5.81
N VAL A 118 -10.58 -0.50 6.99
CA VAL A 118 -9.92 -0.24 8.28
C VAL A 118 -10.09 -1.44 9.21
N CYS A 119 -11.33 -1.75 9.61
CA CYS A 119 -11.60 -2.83 10.58
C CYS A 119 -11.94 -4.19 9.95
N GLN A 120 -11.99 -4.28 8.62
CA GLN A 120 -12.26 -5.50 7.84
C GLN A 120 -13.62 -6.18 8.12
N ARG A 121 -14.53 -5.52 8.85
CA ARG A 121 -15.87 -6.04 9.13
C ARG A 121 -16.77 -5.91 7.90
N ALA A 122 -17.58 -6.94 7.65
CA ALA A 122 -18.47 -7.06 6.49
C ALA A 122 -19.84 -6.39 6.64
N SER A 123 -20.11 -5.66 7.73
CA SER A 123 -21.43 -5.08 8.02
C SER A 123 -21.53 -3.57 7.73
N GLY A 124 -22.74 -3.12 7.41
CA GLY A 124 -23.17 -1.72 7.38
C GLY A 124 -22.94 -0.96 6.06
N VAL A 125 -23.67 0.17 5.93
CA VAL A 125 -23.46 1.16 4.86
C VAL A 125 -22.05 1.73 4.96
N ARG A 126 -21.34 1.81 3.84
CA ARG A 126 -19.96 2.32 3.79
C ARG A 126 -19.84 3.50 2.86
N ARG A 127 -18.92 4.40 3.21
CA ARG A 127 -18.57 5.54 2.38
C ARG A 127 -17.08 5.46 2.01
N PRO A 128 -16.70 5.88 0.80
CA PRO A 128 -15.29 5.98 0.44
C PRO A 128 -14.62 7.11 1.23
N CYS A 129 -13.41 6.86 1.74
CA CYS A 129 -12.57 7.89 2.35
C CYS A 129 -12.16 8.96 1.31
N SER A 130 -12.25 10.26 1.62
CA SER A 130 -11.85 11.33 0.68
C SER A 130 -10.36 11.33 0.31
N GLN A 131 -9.51 10.70 1.13
CA GLN A 131 -8.06 10.67 0.93
C GLN A 131 -7.58 9.45 0.16
N CYS A 132 -7.93 8.25 0.64
CA CYS A 132 -7.46 6.97 0.11
C CYS A 132 -8.54 6.15 -0.60
N GLU A 133 -9.76 6.67 -0.67
CA GLU A 133 -10.94 6.09 -1.35
C GLU A 133 -11.41 4.74 -0.77
N ARG A 134 -10.67 4.09 0.12
CA ARG A 134 -11.04 2.83 0.78
C ARG A 134 -12.43 2.94 1.45
N PRO A 135 -13.32 1.93 1.30
CA PRO A 135 -14.64 1.97 1.92
C PRO A 135 -14.49 1.85 3.44
N ALA A 136 -15.03 2.81 4.20
CA ALA A 136 -15.00 2.83 5.65
C ALA A 136 -16.41 2.67 6.22
N CYS A 137 -16.55 1.89 7.30
CA CYS A 137 -17.80 1.86 8.08
C CYS A 137 -17.91 3.15 8.90
N PRO A 138 -19.11 3.49 9.42
CA PRO A 138 -19.31 4.73 10.18
C PRO A 138 -18.38 4.83 11.40
N THR A 139 -18.12 3.72 12.09
CA THR A 139 -17.20 3.68 13.24
C THR A 139 -15.75 3.96 12.88
N CYS A 140 -15.34 3.64 11.64
CA CYS A 140 -13.97 3.87 11.17
C CYS A 140 -13.84 5.16 10.34
N THR A 141 -14.91 5.96 10.26
CA THR A 141 -14.92 7.23 9.53
C THR A 141 -14.96 8.38 10.52
N GLN A 142 -14.17 9.41 10.26
CA GLN A 142 -14.12 10.65 11.03
C GLN A 142 -14.27 11.85 10.10
N GLN A 143 -14.78 12.95 10.62
CA GLN A 143 -14.89 14.21 9.88
C GLN A 143 -13.71 15.12 10.20
N CYS A 144 -13.06 15.64 9.16
CA CYS A 144 -12.00 16.62 9.31
C CYS A 144 -12.57 17.96 9.83
N SER A 145 -12.02 18.49 10.92
CA SER A 145 -12.40 19.78 11.51
C SER A 145 -12.07 20.98 10.60
N SER A 146 -11.12 20.84 9.66
CA SER A 146 -10.72 21.93 8.76
C SER A 146 -11.53 21.93 7.45
N CYS A 147 -11.53 20.83 6.71
CA CYS A 147 -12.15 20.76 5.38
C CYS A 147 -13.49 20.02 5.34
N SER A 148 -14.04 19.64 6.51
CA SER A 148 -15.32 18.91 6.69
C SER A 148 -15.46 17.58 5.90
N SER A 149 -14.40 17.13 5.23
CA SER A 149 -14.38 15.88 4.49
C SER A 149 -14.35 14.66 5.41
N HIS A 150 -14.98 13.58 4.96
CA HIS A 150 -15.03 12.31 5.69
C HIS A 150 -13.84 11.44 5.31
N CYS A 151 -13.00 11.15 6.29
CA CYS A 151 -11.77 10.38 6.13
C CYS A 151 -11.84 9.12 6.99
N CYS A 152 -11.18 8.04 6.58
CA CYS A 152 -11.02 6.89 7.46
C CYS A 152 -10.04 7.22 8.60
N SER A 153 -10.13 6.49 9.70
CA SER A 153 -9.27 6.72 10.89
C SER A 153 -7.77 6.59 10.62
N ILE A 154 -7.37 5.95 9.51
CA ILE A 154 -5.97 5.85 9.07
C ILE A 154 -5.51 7.15 8.37
N CYS A 155 -6.42 7.85 7.71
CA CYS A 155 -6.15 9.07 6.95
C CYS A 155 -6.44 10.34 7.77
N THR A 156 -6.57 10.20 9.08
CA THR A 156 -6.79 11.30 10.02
C THR A 156 -5.77 11.28 11.14
N VAL A 157 -5.41 12.45 11.61
CA VAL A 157 -4.56 12.70 12.78
C VAL A 157 -5.39 13.48 13.79
N THR A 158 -5.28 13.15 15.07
CA THR A 158 -5.89 13.95 16.15
C THR A 158 -4.86 14.95 16.64
N ASP A 159 -5.19 16.23 16.51
CA ASP A 159 -4.44 17.35 17.02
C ASP A 159 -4.90 17.69 18.44
N TYR A 160 -3.96 17.62 19.38
CA TYR A 160 -4.16 17.85 20.81
C TYR A 160 -3.56 19.21 21.27
N THR A 161 -3.23 20.10 20.35
CA THR A 161 -2.56 21.37 20.68
C THR A 161 -3.46 22.42 21.34
N ASP A 162 -4.78 22.34 21.10
CA ASP A 162 -5.77 23.26 21.67
C ASP A 162 -6.53 22.61 22.85
N ARG A 163 -7.41 23.37 23.50
CA ARG A 163 -8.26 22.90 24.62
C ARG A 163 -9.13 21.69 24.25
N TYR A 164 -9.44 21.52 22.97
CA TYR A 164 -10.28 20.42 22.47
C TYR A 164 -9.54 19.65 21.38
N ASP A 165 -9.69 18.32 21.41
CA ASP A 165 -9.18 17.42 20.39
C ASP A 165 -9.79 17.74 19.03
N ARG A 166 -8.95 17.95 18.02
CA ARG A 166 -9.39 18.22 16.64
C ARG A 166 -8.96 17.09 15.73
N VAL A 167 -9.87 16.62 14.88
CA VAL A 167 -9.52 15.58 13.90
C VAL A 167 -9.18 16.26 12.58
N LEU A 168 -7.95 16.08 12.09
CA LEU A 168 -7.49 16.63 10.82
C LEU A 168 -7.23 15.50 9.83
N CYS A 169 -7.60 15.68 8.56
CA CYS A 169 -7.15 14.76 7.52
C CYS A 169 -5.68 15.00 7.21
N CYS A 170 -4.99 13.98 6.67
CA CYS A 170 -3.55 14.09 6.38
C CYS A 170 -3.18 15.31 5.51
N SER A 171 -4.07 15.77 4.62
CA SER A 171 -3.83 16.97 3.82
C SER A 171 -3.95 18.28 4.60
N CYS A 172 -4.82 18.34 5.62
CA CYS A 172 -5.02 19.53 6.46
C CYS A 172 -4.05 19.58 7.64
N SER A 173 -3.41 18.46 7.99
CA SER A 173 -2.36 18.40 9.01
C SER A 173 -0.95 18.63 8.45
N SER A 174 -0.81 18.69 7.11
CA SER A 174 0.47 18.90 6.42
C SER A 174 0.78 20.37 6.22
#